data_AF-A0A0N4UDD4-F1
#
_entry.id   AF-A0A0N4UDD4-F1
#
_cell.length_a   1.000
_cell.length_b   1.000
_cell.length_c   1.000
_cell.angle_alpha   90.00
_cell.angle_beta   90.00
_cell.angle_gamma   90.00
#
_symmetry.space_group_name_H-M   'P 1'
#
loop_
_entity.id
_entity.type
_entity.pdbx_description
1 polymer ?
#
loop_
_entity_poly.entity_id
_entity_poly.type
_entity_poly.pdbx_seq_one_letter_code
_entity_poly.pdbx_strand_id
1 'polypeptide(L)'
;MEIEVLIIYDAQSEKECGENEVKSDCAGCELKNLGSWMWEDKNTLEKTPCRAICRLNECYCSPHAYRRNASMACVPISECREPRKKISVRCEKENEIYSFCKGCEGKCETGLKPCPHRCHGKGCFCPMAKGYVRDEEGNCIQLEDCEK
;
A
#
# COMPACT_ATOMS: atom_id res chain seq x y z
N MET A 1 52.11 49.98 2.19
CA MET A 1 50.67 49.74 2.02
C MET A 1 50.42 48.32 2.49
N GLU A 2 49.87 48.16 3.68
CA GLU A 2 49.48 46.86 4.20
C GLU A 2 48.07 46.55 3.69
N ILE A 3 47.89 45.39 3.07
CA ILE A 3 46.59 44.91 2.59
C ILE A 3 46.00 44.08 3.73
N GLU A 4 44.98 44.61 4.40
CA GLU A 4 44.19 43.83 5.36
C GLU A 4 43.24 42.92 4.61
N VAL A 5 43.53 41.62 4.62
CA VAL A 5 42.64 40.59 4.06
C VAL A 5 41.59 40.26 5.11
N LEU A 6 40.37 40.76 4.91
CA LEU A 6 39.23 40.51 5.78
C LEU A 6 38.61 39.16 5.39
N ILE A 7 38.99 38.09 6.09
CA ILE A 7 38.45 36.74 5.88
C ILE A 7 37.06 36.68 6.53
N ILE A 8 36.03 36.85 5.72
CA ILE A 8 34.65 36.64 6.15
C ILE A 8 34.43 35.12 6.15
N TYR A 9 34.53 34.51 7.33
CA TYR A 9 34.03 33.16 7.50
C TYR A 9 32.51 33.26 7.39
N ASP A 10 31.97 32.85 6.24
CA ASP A 10 30.57 32.40 6.21
C ASP A 10 30.53 31.22 7.17
N ALA A 11 30.27 31.50 8.44
CA ALA A 11 29.76 30.54 9.38
C ALA A 11 28.43 30.12 8.78
N GLN A 12 28.47 29.19 7.81
CA GLN A 12 27.30 28.48 7.34
C GLN A 12 26.70 27.93 8.62
N SER A 13 25.65 28.59 9.11
CA SER A 13 25.01 28.23 10.36
C SER A 13 24.69 26.76 10.21
N GLU A 14 25.38 25.91 10.95
CA GLU A 14 25.27 24.49 10.70
C GLU A 14 23.79 24.13 10.82
N LYS A 15 23.20 23.63 9.73
CA LYS A 15 21.77 23.33 9.69
C LYS A 15 21.43 22.44 10.88
N GLU A 16 20.62 22.93 11.80
CA GLU A 16 20.14 22.13 12.92
C GLU A 16 19.11 21.13 12.40
N CYS A 17 19.28 19.86 12.74
CA CYS A 17 18.36 18.81 12.34
C CYS A 17 17.28 18.61 13.39
N GLY A 18 16.10 18.18 12.94
CA GLY A 18 14.98 17.88 13.82
C GLY A 18 15.21 16.60 14.63
N GLU A 19 14.25 16.30 15.52
CA GLU A 19 14.28 15.05 16.28
C GLU A 19 14.36 13.82 15.36
N ASN A 20 15.20 12.86 15.75
CA ASN A 20 15.49 11.62 15.02
C ASN A 20 16.13 11.78 13.63
N GLU A 21 16.50 12.99 13.23
CA GLU A 21 17.25 13.22 12.00
C GLU A 21 18.76 13.18 12.27
N VAL A 22 19.52 12.70 11.28
CA VAL A 22 20.98 12.68 11.31
C VAL A 22 21.55 13.58 10.22
N LYS A 23 22.57 14.38 10.54
CA LYS A 23 23.35 15.09 9.51
C LYS A 23 24.09 14.06 8.64
N SER A 24 23.91 14.13 7.33
CA SER A 24 24.58 13.25 6.38
C SER A 24 24.88 13.97 5.08
N ASP A 25 26.07 13.75 4.53
CA ASP A 25 26.43 14.18 3.18
C ASP A 25 25.85 13.28 2.10
N CYS A 26 25.44 12.07 2.48
CA CYS A 26 24.85 11.06 1.60
C CYS A 26 23.59 10.48 2.21
N ALA A 27 22.57 11.33 2.29
CA ALA A 27 21.22 10.92 2.66
C ALA A 27 20.69 9.89 1.65
N GLY A 28 20.27 8.73 2.18
CA GLY A 28 19.48 7.77 1.41
C GLY A 28 18.09 8.33 1.07
N CYS A 29 17.23 7.49 0.52
CA CYS A 29 15.82 7.85 0.44
C CYS A 29 15.19 7.76 1.83
N GLU A 30 14.23 8.65 2.09
CA GLU A 30 13.47 8.66 3.33
C GLU A 30 12.11 8.05 3.07
N LEU A 31 11.69 7.16 3.96
CA LEU A 31 10.41 6.49 3.85
C LEU A 31 9.36 7.28 4.62
N LYS A 32 8.19 7.49 4.00
CA LYS A 32 7.04 8.12 4.68
C LYS A 32 6.24 7.06 5.41
N ASN A 33 5.52 7.47 6.45
CA ASN A 33 4.41 6.67 6.98
C ASN A 33 3.51 6.33 5.80
N LEU A 34 3.26 5.04 5.56
CA LEU A 34 2.36 4.59 4.50
C LEU A 34 1.03 5.32 4.65
N GLY A 35 0.85 6.36 3.86
CA GLY A 35 -0.44 7.02 3.71
C GLY A 35 -1.38 5.97 3.17
N SER A 36 -2.56 5.87 3.76
CA SER A 36 -3.68 4.95 3.50
C SER A 36 -4.07 4.71 2.02
N TRP A 37 -3.38 5.28 1.04
CA TRP A 37 -3.79 5.39 -0.36
C TRP A 37 -2.78 4.82 -1.36
N MET A 38 -1.59 4.40 -0.96
CA MET A 38 -0.69 3.61 -1.80
C MET A 38 -0.59 2.20 -1.25
N TRP A 39 -1.14 1.25 -2.01
CA TRP A 39 -1.02 -0.19 -1.78
C TRP A 39 0.39 -0.68 -2.11
N GLU A 40 1.40 -0.03 -1.53
CA GLU A 40 2.70 -0.68 -1.38
C GLU A 40 2.60 -1.40 -0.04
N ASP A 41 2.50 -2.72 -0.12
CA ASP A 41 2.74 -3.61 0.99
C ASP A 41 3.98 -3.12 1.76
N LYS A 42 3.92 -3.13 3.10
CA LYS A 42 5.06 -2.80 3.98
C LYS A 42 6.38 -3.42 3.47
N ASN A 43 6.27 -4.58 2.81
CA ASN A 43 7.36 -5.33 2.22
C ASN A 43 7.98 -4.69 0.96
N THR A 44 7.25 -4.03 0.05
CA THR A 44 7.92 -3.44 -1.13
C THR A 44 8.62 -2.12 -0.82
N LEU A 45 8.18 -1.39 0.21
CA LEU A 45 8.88 -0.18 0.65
C LEU A 45 10.22 -0.51 1.34
N GLU A 46 10.28 -1.61 2.11
CA GLU A 46 11.54 -2.12 2.68
C GLU A 46 12.48 -2.69 1.62
N LYS A 47 11.94 -3.15 0.47
CA LYS A 47 12.73 -3.82 -0.58
C LYS A 47 13.20 -2.93 -1.72
N THR A 48 12.58 -1.77 -1.93
CA THR A 48 12.99 -0.89 -3.02
C THR A 48 14.30 -0.20 -2.64
N PRO A 49 15.43 -0.50 -3.31
CA PRO A 49 16.70 0.09 -2.94
C PRO A 49 16.64 1.61 -3.12
N CYS A 50 16.92 2.34 -2.05
CA CYS A 50 17.07 3.78 -2.09
C CYS A 50 18.29 4.15 -2.94
N ARG A 51 18.12 4.99 -3.97
CA ARG A 51 19.27 5.70 -4.53
C ARG A 51 19.76 6.69 -3.46
N ALA A 52 20.98 6.52 -2.98
CA ALA A 52 21.62 7.53 -2.14
C ALA A 52 21.77 8.81 -2.97
N ILE A 53 21.15 9.90 -2.51
CA ILE A 53 21.30 11.22 -3.13
C ILE A 53 22.21 12.00 -2.20
N CYS A 54 23.47 12.11 -2.58
CA CYS A 54 24.43 12.87 -1.81
C CYS A 54 24.16 14.37 -1.93
N ARG A 55 23.93 15.00 -0.79
CA ARG A 55 23.72 16.43 -0.59
C ARG A 55 24.44 16.79 0.71
N LEU A 56 25.37 17.72 0.62
CA LEU A 56 26.25 18.09 1.73
C LEU A 56 25.44 18.60 2.93
N ASN A 57 25.72 18.07 4.12
CA ASN A 57 25.11 18.49 5.40
C ASN A 57 23.56 18.49 5.44
N GLU A 58 22.91 17.54 4.76
CA GLU A 58 21.45 17.42 4.85
C GLU A 58 20.99 16.68 6.10
N CYS A 59 19.78 17.02 6.56
CA CYS A 59 19.12 16.31 7.65
C CYS A 59 18.36 15.12 7.08
N TYR A 60 18.68 13.93 7.58
CA TYR A 60 18.22 12.66 7.05
C TYR A 60 17.43 11.84 8.08
N CYS A 61 16.22 11.45 7.72
CA CYS A 61 15.38 10.55 8.50
C CYS A 61 15.63 9.09 8.08
N SER A 62 16.48 8.39 8.84
CA SER A 62 16.95 7.06 8.48
C SER A 62 15.82 6.01 8.41
N PRO A 63 15.63 5.33 7.25
CA PRO A 63 14.56 4.37 7.03
C PRO A 63 14.77 3.05 7.77
N HIS A 64 15.90 2.84 8.44
CA HIS A 64 16.12 1.64 9.25
C HIS A 64 15.27 1.63 10.52
N ALA A 65 14.99 2.80 11.12
CA ALA A 65 14.26 2.90 12.39
C ALA A 65 13.14 3.96 12.40
N TYR A 66 13.12 4.86 11.41
CA TYR A 66 12.23 6.02 11.41
C TYR A 66 11.49 6.18 10.09
N ARG A 67 10.44 7.00 10.12
CA ARG A 67 9.63 7.37 8.96
C ARG A 67 9.22 8.83 9.07
N ARG A 68 9.03 9.50 7.93
CA ARG A 68 8.40 10.83 7.92
C ARG A 68 6.89 10.70 8.04
N ASN A 69 6.29 11.36 9.02
CA ASN A 69 4.83 11.45 9.12
C ASN A 69 4.25 12.51 8.15
N ALA A 70 2.93 12.70 8.16
CA ALA A 70 2.25 13.66 7.27
C ALA A 70 2.68 15.12 7.50
N SER A 71 3.15 15.45 8.70
CA SER A 71 3.71 16.75 9.07
C SER A 71 5.22 16.85 8.77
N MET A 72 5.78 15.90 8.03
CA MET A 72 7.21 15.79 7.69
C MET A 72 8.15 15.52 8.87
N ALA A 73 7.65 15.30 10.09
CA ALA A 73 8.50 14.97 11.24
C ALA A 73 9.06 13.54 11.14
N CYS A 74 10.30 13.33 11.57
CA CYS A 74 10.94 12.02 11.62
C CYS A 74 10.56 11.30 12.91
N VAL A 75 9.69 10.29 12.80
CA VAL A 75 9.13 9.57 13.95
C VAL A 75 9.55 8.11 13.94
N PRO A 76 9.68 7.47 15.12
CA PRO A 76 9.90 6.03 15.22
C PRO A 76 8.88 5.23 14.41
N ILE A 77 9.31 4.13 13.79
CA ILE A 77 8.40 3.23 13.05
C ILE A 77 7.22 2.77 13.93
N SER A 78 7.42 2.64 15.25
CA SER A 78 6.36 2.30 16.21
C SER A 78 5.22 3.33 16.30
N GLU A 79 5.45 4.57 15.90
CA GLU A 79 4.41 5.62 15.84
C GLU A 79 3.65 5.62 14.51
N CYS A 80 4.08 4.80 13.54
CA CYS A 80 3.34 4.61 12.31
C CYS A 80 2.00 3.94 12.61
N ARG A 81 0.90 4.49 12.07
CA ARG A 81 -0.39 3.79 12.10
C ARG A 81 -0.23 2.48 11.34
N GLU A 82 -0.59 1.37 11.98
CA GLU A 82 -0.66 0.11 11.28
C GLU A 82 -1.71 0.19 10.16
N PRO A 83 -1.43 -0.38 8.97
CA PRO A 83 -2.46 -0.55 7.96
C PRO A 83 -3.66 -1.22 8.62
N ARG A 84 -4.87 -0.69 8.38
CA ARG A 84 -6.08 -1.36 8.84
C ARG A 84 -5.99 -2.81 8.38
N LYS A 85 -6.03 -3.77 9.32
CA LYS A 85 -6.03 -5.19 9.01
C LYS A 85 -7.04 -5.39 7.88
N LYS A 86 -6.56 -5.87 6.74
CA LYS A 86 -7.42 -6.19 5.59
C LYS A 86 -8.35 -7.27 6.13
N ILE A 87 -9.59 -6.91 6.46
CA ILE A 87 -10.59 -7.88 6.90
C ILE A 87 -10.80 -8.77 5.69
N SER A 88 -10.14 -9.93 5.68
CA SER A 88 -10.40 -10.97 4.71
C SER A 88 -11.74 -11.57 5.08
N VAL A 89 -12.81 -10.96 4.57
CA VAL A 89 -14.13 -11.57 4.66
C VAL A 89 -14.09 -12.83 3.83
N ARG A 90 -14.18 -13.98 4.50
CA ARG A 90 -14.26 -15.29 3.86
C ARG A 90 -15.73 -15.64 3.67
N CYS A 91 -16.05 -16.22 2.52
CA CYS A 91 -17.37 -16.79 2.28
C CYS A 91 -17.46 -18.18 2.90
N GLU A 92 -18.64 -18.52 3.41
CA GLU A 92 -18.89 -19.80 4.08
C GLU A 92 -18.98 -20.94 3.06
N LYS A 93 -19.61 -20.68 1.90
CA LYS A 93 -19.72 -21.65 0.82
C LYS A 93 -18.45 -21.70 -0.02
N GLU A 94 -18.12 -22.90 -0.48
CA GLU A 94 -16.99 -23.10 -1.40
C GLU A 94 -17.20 -22.35 -2.72
N ASN A 95 -16.08 -21.99 -3.37
CA ASN A 95 -15.99 -21.25 -4.63
C ASN A 95 -16.62 -19.85 -4.66
N GLU A 96 -17.24 -19.40 -3.57
CA GLU A 96 -17.72 -18.03 -3.46
C GLU A 96 -16.58 -17.03 -3.19
N ILE A 97 -16.73 -15.83 -3.74
CA ILE A 97 -15.79 -14.73 -3.55
C ILE A 97 -16.51 -13.56 -2.92
N TYR A 98 -15.96 -12.99 -1.85
CA TYR A 98 -16.48 -11.75 -1.29
C TYR A 98 -16.09 -10.58 -2.19
N SER A 99 -17.08 -9.78 -2.59
CA SER A 99 -16.85 -8.53 -3.32
C SER A 99 -17.70 -7.40 -2.74
N PHE A 100 -17.17 -6.19 -2.78
CA PHE A 100 -17.94 -4.97 -2.50
C PHE A 100 -18.87 -4.58 -3.66
N CYS A 101 -18.66 -5.17 -4.83
CA CYS A 101 -19.45 -5.02 -6.04
C CYS A 101 -19.61 -6.42 -6.66
N LYS A 102 -20.64 -7.15 -6.24
CA LYS A 102 -20.92 -8.48 -6.76
C LYS A 102 -21.27 -8.40 -8.24
N GLY A 103 -20.73 -9.32 -9.04
CA GLY A 103 -21.14 -9.51 -10.42
C GLY A 103 -22.47 -10.27 -10.50
N CYS A 104 -22.88 -10.58 -11.73
CA CYS A 104 -23.98 -11.51 -11.96
C CYS A 104 -23.55 -12.94 -11.66
N GLU A 105 -24.52 -13.77 -11.33
CA GLU A 105 -24.35 -15.17 -11.00
C GLU A 105 -25.13 -16.01 -12.01
N GLY A 106 -24.52 -17.08 -12.51
CA GLY A 106 -25.20 -18.06 -13.36
C GLY A 106 -25.89 -19.13 -12.52
N LYS A 107 -26.74 -19.93 -13.16
CA LYS A 107 -27.36 -21.12 -12.56
C LYS A 107 -27.20 -22.32 -13.49
N CYS A 108 -27.14 -23.53 -12.96
CA CYS A 108 -27.06 -24.76 -13.76
C CYS A 108 -28.16 -24.82 -14.83
N GLU A 109 -29.41 -24.47 -14.49
CA GLU A 109 -30.54 -24.58 -15.43
C GLU A 109 -30.44 -23.61 -16.62
N THR A 110 -29.67 -22.52 -16.48
CA THR A 110 -29.58 -21.45 -17.49
C THR A 110 -28.19 -21.24 -18.06
N GLY A 111 -27.16 -21.82 -17.45
CA GLY A 111 -25.75 -21.62 -17.76
C GLY A 111 -25.26 -20.20 -17.47
N LEU A 112 -24.16 -19.84 -18.14
CA LEU A 112 -23.52 -18.53 -18.05
C LEU A 112 -24.17 -17.58 -19.07
N LYS A 113 -25.13 -16.77 -18.63
CA LYS A 113 -25.78 -15.78 -19.51
C LYS A 113 -25.10 -14.42 -19.41
N PRO A 114 -24.85 -13.72 -20.55
CA PRO A 114 -24.38 -12.35 -20.52
C PRO A 114 -25.30 -11.44 -19.70
N CYS A 115 -24.71 -10.50 -18.98
CA CYS A 115 -25.46 -9.56 -18.15
C CYS A 115 -24.80 -8.17 -18.16
N PRO A 116 -25.51 -7.11 -17.74
CA PRO A 116 -24.93 -5.78 -17.63
C PRO A 116 -23.81 -5.72 -16.58
N HIS A 117 -22.72 -5.01 -16.90
CA HIS A 117 -21.66 -4.70 -15.94
C HIS A 117 -22.15 -3.66 -14.92
N ARG A 118 -22.77 -4.15 -13.83
CA ARG A 118 -23.21 -3.32 -12.70
C ARG A 118 -23.00 -4.05 -11.38
N CYS A 119 -22.95 -3.30 -10.28
CA CYS A 119 -22.79 -3.86 -8.94
C CYS A 119 -24.12 -4.40 -8.39
N HIS A 120 -24.15 -5.68 -8.03
CA HIS A 120 -25.26 -6.32 -7.34
C HIS A 120 -25.08 -6.31 -5.81
N GLY A 121 -24.65 -5.16 -5.28
CA GLY A 121 -24.35 -4.96 -3.86
C GLY A 121 -23.01 -5.54 -3.40
N LYS A 122 -22.82 -5.63 -2.08
CA LYS A 122 -21.66 -6.24 -1.43
C LYS A 122 -22.02 -7.61 -0.86
N GLY A 123 -21.06 -8.52 -0.78
CA GLY A 123 -21.23 -9.86 -0.21
C GLY A 123 -20.52 -10.95 -1.00
N CYS A 124 -20.81 -12.19 -0.62
CA CYS A 124 -20.36 -13.37 -1.34
C CYS A 124 -21.20 -13.62 -2.60
N PHE A 125 -20.55 -14.00 -3.69
CA PHE A 125 -21.20 -14.40 -4.93
C PHE A 125 -20.41 -15.53 -5.61
N CYS A 126 -21.13 -16.29 -6.44
CA CYS A 126 -20.62 -17.35 -7.28
C CYS A 126 -20.09 -16.75 -8.60
N PRO A 127 -18.77 -16.77 -8.86
CA PRO A 127 -18.16 -15.96 -9.90
C PRO A 127 -18.37 -16.57 -11.29
N MET A 128 -19.46 -16.15 -11.96
CA MET A 128 -19.78 -16.54 -13.35
C MET A 128 -18.63 -16.28 -14.33
N ALA A 129 -17.88 -15.19 -14.13
CA ALA A 129 -16.71 -14.85 -14.95
C ALA A 129 -15.55 -15.86 -14.82
N LYS A 130 -15.59 -16.75 -13.84
CA LYS A 130 -14.66 -17.86 -13.63
C LYS A 130 -15.25 -19.22 -14.02
N GLY A 131 -16.41 -19.26 -14.68
CA GLY A 131 -17.04 -20.51 -15.11
C GLY A 131 -17.91 -21.21 -14.05
N TYR A 132 -18.17 -20.55 -12.92
CA TYR A 132 -19.00 -21.12 -11.85
C TYR A 132 -20.47 -20.71 -11.97
N VAL A 133 -21.35 -21.59 -11.51
CA VAL A 133 -22.80 -21.40 -11.45
C VAL A 133 -23.37 -21.93 -10.13
N ARG A 134 -24.60 -21.53 -9.83
CA ARG A 134 -25.36 -22.10 -8.72
C ARG A 134 -26.15 -23.33 -9.15
N ASP A 135 -26.04 -24.43 -8.41
CA ASP A 135 -26.93 -25.59 -8.52
C ASP A 135 -28.31 -25.31 -7.86
N GLU A 136 -29.18 -26.32 -7.82
CA GLU A 136 -30.53 -26.20 -7.22
C GLU A 136 -30.47 -25.96 -5.70
N GLU A 137 -29.50 -26.52 -4.99
CA GLU A 137 -29.24 -26.25 -3.57
C GLU A 137 -28.52 -24.90 -3.32
N GLY A 138 -28.13 -24.20 -4.39
CA GLY A 138 -27.47 -22.91 -4.36
C GLY A 138 -25.99 -22.96 -3.97
N ASN A 139 -25.32 -24.10 -4.11
CA ASN A 139 -23.87 -24.24 -4.03
C ASN A 139 -23.21 -23.66 -5.27
N CYS A 140 -21.99 -23.15 -5.12
CA CYS A 140 -21.23 -22.60 -6.24
C CYS A 140 -20.31 -23.68 -6.80
N ILE A 141 -20.66 -24.24 -7.95
CA ILE A 141 -19.94 -25.35 -8.59
C ILE A 141 -19.50 -24.94 -10.00
N GLN A 142 -18.61 -25.71 -10.63
CA GLN A 142 -18.29 -25.45 -12.03
C GLN A 142 -19.48 -25.82 -12.90
N LEU A 143 -19.67 -25.09 -14.00
CA LEU A 143 -20.74 -25.39 -14.95
C LEU A 143 -20.70 -26.84 -15.47
N GLU A 144 -19.51 -27.42 -15.60
CA GLU A 144 -19.31 -28.81 -16.04
C GLU A 144 -19.78 -29.86 -15.03
N ASP A 145 -19.89 -29.49 -13.74
CA ASP A 145 -20.34 -30.35 -12.65
C ASP A 145 -21.87 -30.34 -12.49
N CYS A 146 -22.59 -29.52 -13.26
CA CYS A 146 -24.05 -29.51 -13.23
C CYS A 146 -24.62 -30.86 -13.73
N GLU A 147 -25.52 -31.44 -12.94
CA GLU A 147 -26.33 -32.57 -13.38
C GLU A 147 -27.19 -32.16 -14.58
N LYS A 148 -27.28 -33.03 -15.59
CA LYS A 148 -27.98 -32.77 -16.86
C LYS A 148 -29.41 -33.29 -16.86
#